data_AF-A0A412WX45-F1
#
_entry.id   AF-A0A412WX45-F1
#
_cell.length_a   1.000
_cell.length_b   1.000
_cell.length_c   1.000
_cell.angle_alpha   90.00
_cell.angle_beta   90.00
_cell.angle_gamma   90.00
#
_symmetry.space_group_name_H-M   'P 1'
#
loop_
_entity.id
_entity.type
_entity.pdbx_description
1 polymer ?
#
loop_
_entity_poly.entity_id
_entity_poly.type
_entity_poly.pdbx_seq_one_letter_code
_entity_poly.pdbx_strand_id
1 'polypeptide(L)'
;MIKSLSDIKLVIWDLDETFWKGTLSERGGVIAPIAKNVELVKDLTDRGIVNAICSKNDYEPAVMKLREFGVDEFFVFKSIDWTPKGQRVSKLIKDMGLRPVNCLFLDDNIVNLNEAQYYSKDLSIAEPSEIDNLIELCRQAASTDLKHKRLNQYKVLEKKQKAKEEACDNLQFLYSSNTICEIHYDCKPVADRLFELIHRTNQLNFTKNRCSREEFDAILDDDNVRCGYVTVKDNFGDYGIVGFFAIRENHCLHFLFSCRTIGQGVEQWVYSTIGCPKLYVVGDVVNQVFSIEAPSWINQSTDISYSFIESSKSDLNTMKVVMKGPCDILSITSYLDIKSIIRELTYVGNKTHITIEHHNHSVNYVRFPFLSDAEQENLLSGFPFNDEDMFKTHLYDKNVKFIILSTLPETSLGVYKNKETGYKFAWGEWNRPLTNSSLWDFYINEKSSYNGNITLEWLREFSNDWEYVGRITPHEYMQNLSFVLNHMNKEARLCLILGSETGFDGNTQDSYIDRHKDHKKLNEAIREFAQKHRNVHLVELTNYVKSQSDFINNINHFQRRVYYQIAQDINKIIEAEFGFKIKERSKVFLLIDRFSFFLRKLTKNSFLYKPLRKVYGLIRKGAFTAH
;
A
#
# COMPACT_ATOMS: atom_id res chain seq x y z
N MET A 1 13.29 25.88 -27.67
CA MET A 1 13.52 25.00 -28.84
C MET A 1 13.43 23.53 -28.42
N ILE A 2 12.42 22.83 -28.94
CA ILE A 2 12.21 21.39 -28.76
C ILE A 2 13.32 20.67 -29.55
N LYS A 3 14.21 19.93 -28.87
CA LYS A 3 15.41 19.36 -29.51
C LYS A 3 15.16 18.05 -30.27
N SER A 4 14.21 17.23 -29.83
CA SER A 4 13.78 16.00 -30.51
C SER A 4 12.46 15.49 -29.91
N LEU A 5 11.60 14.90 -30.73
CA LEU A 5 10.38 14.22 -30.27
C LEU A 5 10.68 12.98 -29.42
N SER A 6 11.80 12.30 -29.69
CA SER A 6 12.18 11.05 -29.00
C SER A 6 12.43 11.23 -27.50
N ASP A 7 12.74 12.46 -27.08
CA ASP A 7 13.00 12.81 -25.69
C ASP A 7 11.73 13.17 -24.91
N ILE A 8 10.65 13.50 -25.63
CA ILE A 8 9.37 13.88 -25.03
C ILE A 8 8.55 12.63 -24.71
N LYS A 9 8.08 12.56 -23.47
CA LYS A 9 7.24 11.48 -22.95
C LYS A 9 5.85 11.95 -22.54
N LEU A 10 5.70 13.25 -22.30
CA LEU A 10 4.50 13.92 -21.83
C LEU A 10 4.42 15.32 -22.44
N VAL A 11 3.25 15.68 -22.97
CA VAL A 11 2.87 17.06 -23.30
C VAL A 11 1.76 17.49 -22.35
N ILE A 12 1.98 18.61 -21.65
CA ILE A 12 1.03 19.22 -20.72
C ILE A 12 0.46 20.44 -21.43
N TRP A 13 -0.86 20.50 -21.52
CA TRP A 13 -1.58 21.53 -22.26
C TRP A 13 -2.28 22.49 -21.31
N ASP A 14 -2.11 23.79 -21.52
CA ASP A 14 -3.16 24.75 -21.19
C ASP A 14 -4.32 24.67 -22.20
N LEU A 15 -5.47 25.24 -21.85
CA LEU A 15 -6.70 25.18 -22.61
C LEU A 15 -7.01 26.51 -23.31
N ASP A 16 -7.37 27.54 -22.55
CA ASP A 16 -7.72 28.87 -23.09
C ASP A 16 -6.53 29.48 -23.84
N GLU A 17 -6.80 30.08 -25.00
CA GLU A 17 -5.81 30.65 -25.94
C GLU A 17 -4.65 29.74 -26.39
N THR A 18 -4.64 28.47 -25.94
CA THR A 18 -3.59 27.49 -26.20
C THR A 18 -4.13 26.29 -26.99
N PHE A 19 -5.02 25.51 -26.38
CA PHE A 19 -5.61 24.32 -27.02
C PHE A 19 -6.81 24.71 -27.90
N TRP A 20 -7.60 25.68 -27.45
CA TRP A 20 -8.68 26.30 -28.20
C TRP A 20 -8.53 27.83 -28.22
N LYS A 21 -9.25 28.50 -29.11
CA LYS A 21 -9.35 29.97 -29.14
C LYS A 21 -10.50 30.42 -28.25
N GLY A 22 -10.30 31.49 -27.49
CA GLY A 22 -11.27 32.05 -26.55
C GLY A 22 -10.98 31.63 -25.09
N THR A 23 -11.60 32.37 -24.16
CA THR A 23 -11.56 32.11 -22.72
C THR A 23 -12.90 31.57 -22.23
N LEU A 24 -12.93 30.37 -21.66
CA LEU A 24 -14.18 29.70 -21.28
C LEU A 24 -14.92 30.37 -20.11
N SER A 25 -14.18 30.95 -19.17
CA SER A 25 -14.73 31.60 -17.96
C SER A 25 -15.35 32.98 -18.22
N GLU A 26 -15.13 33.57 -19.40
CA GLU A 26 -15.73 34.86 -19.76
C GLU A 26 -17.23 34.72 -20.01
N ARG A 27 -18.02 35.68 -19.52
CA ARG A 27 -19.49 35.65 -19.63
C ARG A 27 -19.91 35.75 -21.09
N GLY A 28 -20.40 34.63 -21.66
CA GLY A 28 -20.74 34.53 -23.08
C GLY A 28 -19.56 34.13 -23.97
N GLY A 29 -18.46 33.66 -23.38
CA GLY A 29 -17.27 33.20 -24.10
C GLY A 29 -17.59 32.09 -25.09
N VAL A 30 -17.44 32.40 -26.38
CA VAL A 30 -17.50 31.40 -27.45
C VAL A 30 -16.10 30.87 -27.65
N ILE A 31 -15.88 29.61 -27.32
CA ILE A 31 -14.61 28.93 -27.60
C ILE A 31 -14.71 28.12 -28.89
N ALA A 32 -13.60 28.05 -29.64
CA ALA A 32 -13.50 27.26 -30.86
C ALA A 32 -12.25 26.36 -30.82
N PRO A 33 -12.39 25.05 -31.09
CA PRO A 33 -11.26 24.14 -31.07
C PRO A 33 -10.26 24.50 -32.17
N ILE A 34 -8.97 24.43 -31.86
CA ILE A 34 -7.93 24.51 -32.86
C ILE A 34 -7.76 23.10 -33.45
N ALA A 35 -8.30 22.86 -34.64
CA ALA A 35 -8.36 21.52 -35.26
C ALA A 35 -7.00 20.80 -35.29
N LYS A 36 -5.92 21.51 -35.61
CA LYS A 36 -4.56 20.95 -35.61
C LYS A 36 -4.09 20.45 -34.24
N ASN A 37 -4.56 21.05 -33.14
CA ASN A 37 -4.21 20.62 -31.78
C ASN A 37 -4.95 19.32 -31.42
N VAL A 38 -6.22 19.21 -31.83
CA VAL A 38 -7.03 17.99 -31.67
C VAL A 38 -6.39 16.82 -32.41
N GLU A 39 -5.93 17.03 -33.65
CA GLU A 39 -5.20 16.02 -34.42
C GLU A 39 -3.85 15.69 -33.77
N LEU A 40 -3.10 16.70 -33.34
CA LEU A 40 -1.79 16.49 -32.72
C LEU A 40 -1.86 15.64 -31.45
N VAL A 41 -2.89 15.83 -30.61
CA VAL A 41 -3.07 15.00 -29.40
C VAL A 41 -3.22 13.52 -29.77
N LYS A 42 -3.94 13.20 -30.84
CA LYS A 42 -4.10 11.83 -31.35
C LYS A 42 -2.79 11.31 -31.93
N ASP A 43 -2.11 12.11 -32.74
CA ASP A 43 -0.80 11.77 -33.33
C ASP A 43 0.28 11.50 -32.28
N LEU A 44 0.33 12.30 -31.22
CA LEU A 44 1.21 12.10 -30.08
C LEU A 44 0.90 10.77 -29.38
N THR A 45 -0.40 10.47 -29.19
CA THR A 45 -0.86 9.24 -28.56
C THR A 45 -0.48 8.00 -29.37
N ASP A 46 -0.64 8.02 -30.69
CA ASP A 46 -0.24 6.95 -31.61
C ASP A 46 1.27 6.67 -31.60
N ARG A 47 2.06 7.60 -31.07
CA ARG A 47 3.52 7.51 -30.88
C ARG A 47 3.91 7.20 -29.43
N GLY A 48 2.93 6.96 -28.55
CA GLY A 48 3.14 6.65 -27.14
C GLY A 48 3.59 7.85 -26.29
N ILE A 49 3.35 9.07 -26.77
CA ILE A 49 3.51 10.31 -25.99
C ILE A 49 2.18 10.61 -25.33
N VAL A 50 2.20 10.81 -24.01
CA VAL A 50 0.99 10.98 -23.21
C VAL A 50 0.62 12.45 -23.14
N ASN A 51 -0.67 12.77 -23.08
CA ASN A 51 -1.17 14.14 -22.96
C ASN A 51 -1.82 14.36 -21.59
N ALA A 52 -1.53 15.50 -20.96
CA ALA A 52 -2.16 15.93 -19.72
C ALA A 52 -2.58 17.40 -19.80
N ILE A 53 -3.35 17.86 -18.79
CA ILE A 53 -3.88 19.23 -18.76
C ILE A 53 -3.43 19.94 -17.49
N CYS A 54 -2.99 21.18 -17.62
CA CYS A 54 -2.79 22.11 -16.51
C CYS A 54 -3.38 23.48 -16.89
N SER A 55 -4.64 23.72 -16.50
CA SER A 55 -5.36 24.95 -16.85
C SER A 55 -5.96 25.63 -15.62
N LYS A 56 -6.28 26.93 -15.77
CA LYS A 56 -7.02 27.73 -14.80
C LYS A 56 -8.45 27.91 -15.30
N ASN A 57 -9.32 27.01 -14.88
CA ASN A 57 -10.71 26.93 -15.31
C ASN A 57 -11.54 26.20 -14.26
N ASP A 58 -12.85 26.20 -14.44
CA ASP A 58 -13.75 25.29 -13.72
C ASP A 58 -13.71 23.91 -14.40
N TYR A 59 -13.58 22.85 -13.59
CA TYR A 59 -13.30 21.49 -14.05
C TYR A 59 -14.41 20.96 -14.98
N GLU A 60 -15.66 20.93 -14.51
CA GLU A 60 -16.80 20.38 -15.26
C GLU A 60 -17.02 21.06 -16.63
N PRO A 61 -17.10 22.41 -16.73
CA PRO A 61 -17.25 23.08 -18.02
C PRO A 61 -16.13 22.76 -19.01
N ALA A 62 -14.87 22.78 -18.55
CA ALA A 62 -13.72 22.50 -19.41
C ALA A 62 -13.74 21.06 -19.94
N VAL A 63 -14.05 20.09 -19.07
CA VAL A 63 -14.16 18.68 -19.45
C VAL A 63 -15.30 18.44 -20.44
N MET A 64 -16.45 19.11 -20.27
CA MET A 64 -17.55 19.02 -21.24
C MET A 64 -17.11 19.46 -22.64
N LYS A 65 -16.33 20.55 -22.74
CA LYS A 65 -15.81 21.01 -24.04
C LYS A 65 -14.80 20.06 -24.68
N LEU A 66 -13.92 19.45 -23.88
CA LEU A 66 -13.02 18.40 -24.39
C LEU A 66 -13.78 17.18 -24.92
N ARG A 67 -14.94 16.84 -24.34
CA ARG A 67 -15.82 15.78 -24.83
C ARG A 67 -16.52 16.16 -26.13
N GLU A 68 -17.05 17.39 -26.22
CA GLU A 68 -17.60 17.93 -27.47
C GLU A 68 -16.58 17.90 -28.61
N PHE A 69 -15.31 18.18 -28.31
CA PHE A 69 -14.22 18.13 -29.29
C PHE A 69 -13.68 16.71 -29.58
N GLY A 70 -14.19 15.69 -28.88
CA GLY A 70 -13.81 14.29 -29.09
C GLY A 70 -12.37 13.97 -28.71
N VAL A 71 -11.81 14.64 -27.69
CA VAL A 71 -10.42 14.47 -27.23
C VAL A 71 -10.27 14.14 -25.75
N ASP A 72 -11.34 14.23 -24.96
CA ASP A 72 -11.33 14.00 -23.50
C ASP A 72 -10.64 12.69 -23.08
N GLU A 73 -10.79 11.63 -23.88
CA GLU A 73 -10.25 10.31 -23.60
C GLU A 73 -8.73 10.19 -23.81
N PHE A 74 -8.11 11.11 -24.53
CA PHE A 74 -6.67 11.13 -24.81
C PHE A 74 -5.87 11.86 -23.73
N PHE A 75 -6.56 12.55 -22.81
CA PHE A 75 -5.97 13.25 -21.69
C PHE A 75 -6.06 12.43 -20.39
N VAL A 76 -4.94 12.40 -19.67
CA VAL A 76 -4.84 11.87 -18.30
C VAL A 76 -4.34 12.97 -17.37
N PHE A 77 -4.57 12.85 -16.06
CA PHE A 77 -4.12 13.83 -15.06
C PHE A 77 -4.60 15.25 -15.38
N LYS A 78 -5.93 15.43 -15.45
CA LYS A 78 -6.56 16.72 -15.77
C LYS A 78 -6.51 17.65 -14.56
N SER A 79 -5.47 18.48 -14.46
CA SER A 79 -5.35 19.50 -13.41
C SER A 79 -6.00 20.79 -13.87
N ILE A 80 -7.27 20.98 -13.50
CA ILE A 80 -8.09 22.14 -13.89
C ILE A 80 -8.64 22.78 -12.61
N ASP A 81 -8.01 23.85 -12.18
CA ASP A 81 -8.40 24.64 -11.01
C ASP A 81 -7.72 26.03 -11.05
N TRP A 82 -8.13 26.93 -10.16
CA TRP A 82 -7.66 28.32 -10.13
C TRP A 82 -6.31 28.54 -9.42
N THR A 83 -5.66 27.49 -8.90
CA THR A 83 -4.39 27.62 -8.17
C THR A 83 -3.19 27.78 -9.14
N PRO A 84 -2.03 28.27 -8.66
CA PRO A 84 -0.86 28.51 -9.50
C PRO A 84 -0.38 27.26 -10.26
N LYS A 85 -0.03 27.43 -11.54
CA LYS A 85 0.27 26.31 -12.44
C LYS A 85 1.63 25.69 -12.16
N GLY A 86 2.63 26.47 -11.73
CA GLY A 86 3.99 25.94 -11.58
C GLY A 86 4.11 24.77 -10.60
N GLN A 87 3.47 24.88 -9.43
CA GLN A 87 3.43 23.79 -8.45
C GLN A 87 2.60 22.60 -8.94
N ARG A 88 1.49 22.87 -9.62
CA ARG A 88 0.62 21.82 -10.20
C ARG A 88 1.33 21.03 -11.30
N VAL A 89 2.05 21.68 -12.20
CA VAL A 89 2.90 21.02 -13.21
C VAL A 89 3.96 20.15 -12.55
N SER A 90 4.64 20.67 -11.52
CA SER A 90 5.66 19.91 -10.78
C SER A 90 5.07 18.66 -10.09
N LYS A 91 3.91 18.81 -9.45
CA LYS A 91 3.17 17.69 -8.84
C LYS A 91 2.72 16.68 -9.89
N LEU A 92 2.14 17.13 -11.00
CA LEU A 92 1.67 16.28 -12.10
C LEU A 92 2.81 15.42 -12.68
N ILE A 93 3.96 16.02 -13.00
CA ILE A 93 5.13 15.30 -13.51
C ILE A 93 5.60 14.23 -12.52
N LYS A 94 5.59 14.58 -11.22
CA LYS A 94 6.00 13.69 -10.14
C LYS A 94 5.03 12.52 -9.96
N ASP A 95 3.72 12.78 -9.96
CA ASP A 95 2.68 11.77 -9.80
C ASP A 95 2.66 10.81 -10.99
N MET A 96 3.02 11.30 -12.18
CA MET A 96 3.25 10.48 -13.38
C MET A 96 4.59 9.71 -13.36
N GLY A 97 5.46 9.94 -12.37
CA GLY A 97 6.77 9.28 -12.27
C GLY A 97 7.75 9.68 -13.38
N LEU A 98 7.57 10.86 -13.98
CA LEU A 98 8.38 11.34 -15.09
C LEU A 98 9.46 12.32 -14.63
N ARG A 99 10.41 12.61 -15.53
CA ARG A 99 11.46 13.62 -15.33
C ARG A 99 11.09 14.88 -16.10
N PRO A 100 11.31 16.09 -15.54
CA PRO A 100 11.03 17.35 -16.24
C PRO A 100 11.65 17.44 -17.65
N VAL A 101 12.90 16.99 -17.82
CA VAL A 101 13.60 16.94 -19.12
C VAL A 101 12.89 16.13 -20.20
N ASN A 102 11.96 15.24 -19.81
CA ASN A 102 11.16 14.43 -20.72
C ASN A 102 9.73 14.97 -20.89
N CYS A 103 9.45 16.19 -20.44
CA CYS A 103 8.12 16.80 -20.46
C CYS A 103 8.16 18.13 -21.19
N LEU A 104 7.07 18.44 -21.90
CA LEU A 104 6.82 19.72 -22.56
C LEU A 104 5.56 20.35 -21.96
N PHE A 105 5.63 21.62 -21.58
CA PHE A 105 4.46 22.40 -21.16
C PHE A 105 4.15 23.49 -22.18
N LEU A 106 2.90 23.51 -22.65
CA LEU A 106 2.34 24.46 -23.62
C LEU A 106 1.35 25.39 -22.91
N ASP A 107 1.60 26.69 -22.97
CA ASP A 107 0.79 27.75 -22.34
C ASP A 107 1.04 29.05 -23.11
N ASP A 108 -0.01 29.85 -23.34
CA ASP A 108 0.10 31.16 -23.98
C ASP A 108 0.73 32.20 -23.04
N ASN A 109 0.63 31.99 -21.73
CA ASN A 109 1.09 32.93 -20.74
C ASN A 109 2.53 32.62 -20.28
N ILE A 110 3.46 33.48 -20.68
CA ILE A 110 4.89 33.36 -20.34
C ILE A 110 5.17 33.32 -18.84
N VAL A 111 4.31 33.90 -17.99
CA VAL A 111 4.46 33.85 -16.52
C VAL A 111 4.22 32.44 -16.02
N ASN A 112 3.19 31.75 -16.51
CA ASN A 112 2.93 30.35 -16.16
C ASN A 112 4.07 29.44 -16.62
N LEU A 113 4.60 29.65 -17.83
CA LEU A 113 5.73 28.89 -18.37
C LEU A 113 6.98 29.03 -17.48
N ASN A 114 7.34 30.28 -17.13
CA ASN A 114 8.49 30.55 -16.28
C ASN A 114 8.30 30.00 -14.85
N GLU A 115 7.09 30.08 -14.30
CA GLU A 115 6.76 29.50 -13.00
C GLU A 115 6.93 27.97 -13.03
N ALA A 116 6.41 27.30 -14.06
CA ALA A 116 6.56 25.85 -14.22
C ALA A 116 8.03 25.43 -14.34
N GLN A 117 8.84 26.20 -15.07
CA GLN A 117 10.27 25.94 -15.20
C GLN A 117 11.04 26.19 -13.89
N TYR A 118 10.62 27.15 -13.08
CA TYR A 118 11.19 27.40 -11.75
C TYR A 118 11.01 26.20 -10.81
N TYR A 119 9.79 25.65 -10.73
CA TYR A 119 9.50 24.48 -9.88
C TYR A 119 9.97 23.15 -10.48
N SER A 120 10.11 23.09 -11.80
CA SER A 120 10.54 21.90 -12.54
C SER A 120 11.74 22.22 -13.42
N LYS A 121 12.93 22.28 -12.80
CA LYS A 121 14.18 22.52 -13.52
C LYS A 121 14.34 21.50 -14.66
N ASP A 122 14.77 21.99 -15.82
CA ASP A 122 14.92 21.24 -17.09
C ASP A 122 13.60 20.89 -17.80
N LEU A 123 12.44 21.36 -17.33
CA LEU A 123 11.19 21.29 -18.08
C LEU A 123 11.29 22.07 -19.40
N SER A 124 10.90 21.43 -20.50
CA SER A 124 10.72 22.14 -21.77
C SER A 124 9.43 22.94 -21.73
N ILE A 125 9.49 24.21 -22.10
CA ILE A 125 8.35 25.12 -22.19
C ILE A 125 8.25 25.66 -23.62
N ALA A 126 7.02 25.89 -24.09
CA ALA A 126 6.77 26.45 -25.40
C ALA A 126 5.45 27.21 -25.45
N GLU A 127 5.42 28.32 -26.20
CA GLU A 127 4.21 29.07 -26.51
C GLU A 127 3.45 28.39 -27.68
N PRO A 128 2.16 28.71 -27.89
CA PRO A 128 1.35 28.11 -28.95
C PRO A 128 1.94 28.23 -30.37
N SER A 129 2.81 29.21 -30.63
CA SER A 129 3.50 29.39 -31.91
C SER A 129 4.44 28.22 -32.27
N GLU A 130 4.90 27.46 -31.28
CA GLU A 130 5.81 26.32 -31.48
C GLU A 130 5.06 25.00 -31.77
N ILE A 131 3.73 24.99 -31.70
CA ILE A 131 2.93 23.78 -31.92
C ILE A 131 3.12 23.25 -33.36
N ASP A 132 3.28 24.13 -34.36
CA ASP A 132 3.50 23.70 -35.74
C ASP A 132 4.84 22.97 -35.92
N ASN A 133 5.88 23.37 -35.16
CA ASN A 133 7.14 22.64 -35.12
C ASN A 133 6.96 21.26 -34.49
N LEU A 134 6.14 21.14 -33.44
CA LEU A 134 5.83 19.85 -32.80
C LEU A 134 5.06 18.92 -33.75
N ILE A 135 4.11 19.44 -34.53
CA ILE A 135 3.38 18.69 -35.56
C ILE A 135 4.35 18.12 -36.59
N GLU A 136 5.28 18.93 -37.07
CA GLU A 136 6.26 18.49 -38.08
C GLU A 136 7.19 17.41 -37.52
N LEU A 137 7.65 17.56 -36.28
CA LEU A 137 8.42 16.53 -35.58
C LEU A 137 7.62 15.22 -35.42
N CYS A 138 6.32 15.30 -35.12
CA CYS A 138 5.44 14.13 -35.09
C CYS A 138 5.36 13.42 -36.44
N ARG A 139 5.19 14.15 -37.55
CA ARG A 139 5.09 13.56 -38.89
C ARG A 139 6.33 12.77 -39.29
N GLN A 140 7.51 13.21 -38.84
CA GLN A 140 8.79 12.56 -39.13
C GLN A 140 9.04 11.31 -38.25
N ALA A 141 8.30 11.16 -37.15
CA ALA A 141 8.42 10.02 -36.25
C ALA A 141 7.41 8.91 -36.58
N ALA A 142 7.85 7.65 -36.50
CA ALA A 142 7.00 6.49 -36.70
C ALA A 142 5.97 6.31 -35.57
N SER A 143 4.75 5.93 -35.93
CA SER A 143 3.69 5.55 -34.97
C SER A 143 4.01 4.20 -34.35
N THR A 144 4.34 4.20 -33.06
CA THR A 144 4.85 3.03 -32.33
C THR A 144 3.84 2.46 -31.30
N ASP A 145 2.73 3.13 -31.05
CA ASP A 145 1.73 2.74 -30.05
C ASP A 145 0.28 2.91 -30.55
N LEU A 146 -0.02 2.38 -31.74
CA LEU A 146 -1.36 2.45 -32.37
C LEU A 146 -2.48 1.79 -31.54
N LYS A 147 -2.14 0.99 -30.52
CA LYS A 147 -3.10 0.38 -29.59
C LYS A 147 -3.23 1.18 -28.28
N HIS A 148 -2.61 2.37 -28.21
CA HIS A 148 -2.62 3.30 -27.08
C HIS A 148 -2.28 2.63 -25.74
N LYS A 149 -1.38 1.64 -25.77
CA LYS A 149 -1.03 0.85 -24.57
C LYS A 149 -0.51 1.77 -23.47
N ARG A 150 0.25 2.80 -23.84
CA ARG A 150 0.82 3.75 -22.89
C ARG A 150 -0.22 4.68 -22.30
N LEU A 151 -1.14 5.20 -23.10
CA LEU A 151 -2.27 5.98 -22.60
C LEU A 151 -3.05 5.17 -21.55
N ASN A 152 -3.39 3.92 -21.86
CA ASN A 152 -4.12 3.05 -20.95
C ASN A 152 -3.35 2.78 -19.64
N GLN A 153 -2.04 2.58 -19.72
CA GLN A 153 -1.18 2.44 -18.52
C GLN A 153 -1.18 3.69 -17.64
N TYR A 154 -1.22 4.90 -18.21
CA TYR A 154 -1.30 6.13 -17.43
C TYR A 154 -2.72 6.42 -16.92
N LYS A 155 -3.78 5.95 -17.58
CA LYS A 155 -5.15 5.95 -17.04
C LYS A 155 -5.25 5.09 -15.78
N VAL A 156 -4.60 3.93 -15.76
CA VAL A 156 -4.49 3.08 -14.55
C VAL A 156 -3.77 3.85 -13.44
N LEU A 157 -2.63 4.48 -13.76
CA LEU A 157 -1.86 5.27 -12.79
C LEU A 157 -2.66 6.47 -12.24
N GLU A 158 -3.44 7.16 -13.07
CA GLU A 158 -4.30 8.27 -12.65
C GLU A 158 -5.37 7.80 -11.65
N LYS A 159 -6.09 6.70 -11.96
CA LYS A 159 -7.08 6.12 -11.04
C LYS A 159 -6.45 5.75 -9.70
N LYS A 160 -5.26 5.16 -9.75
CA LYS A 160 -4.50 4.78 -8.55
C LYS A 160 -4.09 6.00 -7.73
N GLN A 161 -3.62 7.07 -8.38
CA GLN A 161 -3.21 8.28 -7.69
C GLN A 161 -4.39 8.96 -6.99
N LYS A 162 -5.56 9.02 -7.63
CA LYS A 162 -6.80 9.54 -7.00
C LYS A 162 -7.19 8.74 -5.76
N ALA A 163 -7.26 7.41 -5.89
CA ALA A 163 -7.58 6.54 -4.77
C ALA A 163 -6.55 6.63 -3.63
N LYS A 164 -5.28 6.88 -3.95
CA LYS A 164 -4.22 7.10 -2.97
C LYS A 164 -4.39 8.42 -2.22
N GLU A 165 -4.81 9.48 -2.89
CA GLU A 165 -5.04 10.80 -2.28
C GLU A 165 -6.28 10.78 -1.36
N GLU A 166 -7.26 9.94 -1.68
CA GLU A 166 -8.45 9.69 -0.85
C GLU A 166 -8.17 8.73 0.32
N ALA A 167 -7.06 7.98 0.28
CA ALA A 167 -6.72 7.01 1.32
C ALA A 167 -6.09 7.70 2.56
N CYS A 168 -6.63 7.38 3.73
CA CYS A 168 -6.13 7.87 5.02
C CYS A 168 -4.78 7.25 5.44
N ASP A 169 -4.42 6.08 4.90
CA ASP A 169 -3.15 5.40 5.15
C ASP A 169 -2.56 4.74 3.89
N ASN A 170 -1.26 4.98 3.66
CA ASN A 170 -0.56 4.46 2.49
C ASN A 170 -0.31 2.95 2.59
N LEU A 171 -0.14 2.38 3.78
CA LEU A 171 0.07 0.93 3.91
C LEU A 171 -1.23 0.16 3.66
N GLN A 172 -2.35 0.59 4.26
CA GLN A 172 -3.68 0.08 3.95
C GLN A 172 -4.00 0.18 2.46
N PHE A 173 -3.69 1.32 1.82
CA PHE A 173 -3.85 1.48 0.38
C PHE A 173 -3.03 0.46 -0.45
N LEU A 174 -1.79 0.17 -0.02
CA LEU A 174 -0.97 -0.83 -0.70
C LEU A 174 -1.57 -2.24 -0.58
N TYR A 175 -2.12 -2.60 0.58
CA TYR A 175 -2.84 -3.86 0.76
C TYR A 175 -4.13 -3.93 -0.06
N SER A 176 -4.95 -2.89 -0.02
CA SER A 176 -6.22 -2.82 -0.76
C SER A 176 -6.02 -2.77 -2.28
N SER A 177 -4.82 -2.39 -2.74
CA SER A 177 -4.48 -2.40 -4.16
C SER A 177 -4.43 -3.80 -4.76
N ASN A 178 -4.23 -4.85 -3.95
CA ASN A 178 -4.07 -6.24 -4.40
C ASN A 178 -3.03 -6.36 -5.53
N THR A 179 -1.83 -5.81 -5.31
CA THR A 179 -0.77 -5.82 -6.31
C THR A 179 -0.27 -7.26 -6.51
N ILE A 180 -0.36 -7.78 -7.74
CA ILE A 180 0.12 -9.11 -8.12
C ILE A 180 1.35 -8.97 -9.00
N CYS A 181 2.46 -9.56 -8.57
CA CYS A 181 3.73 -9.60 -9.31
C CYS A 181 4.06 -11.01 -9.79
N GLU A 182 4.54 -11.13 -11.02
CA GLU A 182 5.04 -12.39 -11.58
C GLU A 182 6.43 -12.20 -12.17
N ILE A 183 7.29 -13.20 -12.00
CA ILE A 183 8.62 -13.24 -12.61
C ILE A 183 8.62 -14.31 -13.70
N HIS A 184 8.98 -13.90 -14.90
CA HIS A 184 9.05 -14.74 -16.09
C HIS A 184 10.52 -14.86 -16.52
N TYR A 185 10.97 -16.07 -16.83
CA TYR A 185 12.37 -16.33 -17.19
C TYR A 185 12.61 -16.45 -18.70
N ASP A 186 11.57 -16.72 -19.49
CA ASP A 186 11.67 -16.78 -20.96
C ASP A 186 11.69 -15.37 -21.58
N CYS A 187 12.88 -14.77 -21.64
CA CYS A 187 13.05 -13.38 -22.05
C CYS A 187 13.09 -13.18 -23.58
N LYS A 188 13.36 -14.23 -24.37
CA LYS A 188 13.58 -14.11 -25.84
C LYS A 188 12.35 -13.58 -26.59
N PRO A 189 11.11 -14.05 -26.31
CA PRO A 189 9.92 -13.55 -27.01
C PRO A 189 9.62 -12.06 -26.78
N VAL A 190 10.18 -11.49 -25.71
CA VAL A 190 9.94 -10.10 -25.29
C VAL A 190 11.20 -9.22 -25.35
N ALA A 191 12.27 -9.70 -25.99
CA ALA A 191 13.59 -9.06 -26.02
C ALA A 191 13.55 -7.59 -26.46
N ASP A 192 12.83 -7.27 -27.55
CA ASP A 192 12.69 -5.89 -28.04
C ASP A 192 12.12 -4.95 -26.97
N ARG A 193 11.13 -5.45 -26.21
CA ARG A 193 10.48 -4.68 -25.16
C ARG A 193 11.38 -4.49 -23.95
N LEU A 194 12.17 -5.50 -23.58
CA LEU A 194 13.16 -5.42 -22.50
C LEU A 194 14.28 -4.44 -22.87
N PHE A 195 14.74 -4.47 -24.12
CA PHE A 195 15.73 -3.54 -24.65
C PHE A 195 15.22 -2.08 -24.63
N GLU A 196 13.96 -1.86 -25.04
CA GLU A 196 13.31 -0.55 -24.91
C GLU A 196 13.22 -0.09 -23.45
N LEU A 197 12.85 -1.00 -22.54
CA LEU A 197 12.72 -0.72 -21.10
C LEU A 197 14.07 -0.33 -20.48
N ILE A 198 15.17 -0.98 -20.88
CA ILE A 198 16.54 -0.61 -20.48
C ILE A 198 16.77 0.87 -20.78
N HIS A 199 16.53 1.28 -22.03
CA HIS A 199 16.84 2.61 -22.53
C HIS A 199 15.92 3.71 -21.98
N ARG A 200 14.64 3.40 -21.80
CA ARG A 200 13.64 4.37 -21.35
C ARG A 200 13.60 4.58 -19.85
N THR A 201 14.08 3.61 -19.07
CA THR A 201 14.05 3.67 -17.60
C THR A 201 15.28 4.40 -17.06
N ASN A 202 15.08 5.54 -16.39
CA ASN A 202 16.17 6.29 -15.77
C ASN A 202 16.11 6.19 -14.24
N GLN A 203 15.06 6.73 -13.61
CA GLN A 203 14.97 6.87 -12.15
C GLN A 203 14.93 5.56 -11.35
N LEU A 204 14.57 4.45 -12.02
CA LEU A 204 14.51 3.10 -11.45
C LEU A 204 15.38 2.11 -12.24
N ASN A 205 16.38 2.59 -12.97
CA ASN A 205 17.43 1.72 -13.50
C ASN A 205 18.63 1.81 -12.54
N PHE A 206 18.88 0.73 -11.82
CA PHE A 206 19.85 0.70 -10.73
C PHE A 206 21.28 0.56 -11.24
N THR A 207 21.51 -0.20 -12.31
CA THR A 207 22.85 -0.38 -12.87
C THR A 207 23.22 0.70 -13.88
N LYS A 208 22.23 1.42 -14.44
CA LYS A 208 22.35 2.39 -15.55
C LYS A 208 23.06 1.84 -16.78
N ASN A 209 23.22 0.52 -16.87
CA ASN A 209 23.89 -0.11 -18.00
C ASN A 209 23.01 0.04 -19.25
N ARG A 210 23.54 0.75 -20.24
CA ARG A 210 22.92 1.02 -21.54
C ARG A 210 23.73 0.27 -22.59
N CYS A 211 23.49 -1.03 -22.65
CA CYS A 211 24.17 -1.91 -23.59
C CYS A 211 23.64 -1.75 -25.02
N SER A 212 24.48 -2.08 -26.00
CA SER A 212 24.05 -2.20 -27.39
C SER A 212 23.08 -3.38 -27.56
N ARG A 213 22.43 -3.46 -28.73
CA ARG A 213 21.52 -4.57 -29.00
C ARG A 213 22.26 -5.91 -29.02
N GLU A 214 23.44 -5.93 -29.61
CA GLU A 214 24.31 -7.11 -29.72
C GLU A 214 24.76 -7.58 -28.34
N GLU A 215 25.15 -6.65 -27.46
CA GLU A 215 25.51 -6.96 -26.06
C GLU A 215 24.31 -7.47 -25.25
N PHE A 216 23.11 -6.90 -25.47
CA PHE A 216 21.88 -7.36 -24.82
C PHE A 216 21.51 -8.78 -25.23
N ASP A 217 21.55 -9.09 -26.53
CA ASP A 217 21.24 -10.42 -27.04
C ASP A 217 22.28 -11.44 -26.54
N ALA A 218 23.56 -11.08 -26.48
CA ALA A 218 24.60 -11.93 -25.88
C ALA A 218 24.37 -12.21 -24.38
N ILE A 219 23.78 -11.28 -23.63
CA ILE A 219 23.39 -11.49 -22.23
C ILE A 219 22.22 -12.48 -22.12
N LEU A 220 21.26 -12.43 -23.05
CA LEU A 220 20.11 -13.35 -23.07
C LEU A 220 20.50 -14.78 -23.53
N ASP A 221 21.57 -14.92 -24.31
CA ASP A 221 22.05 -16.19 -24.84
C ASP A 221 23.13 -16.88 -23.98
N ASP A 222 23.61 -16.22 -22.91
CA ASP A 222 24.61 -16.80 -22.00
C ASP A 222 23.97 -17.63 -20.89
N ASP A 223 24.19 -18.95 -20.92
CA ASP A 223 23.70 -19.90 -19.91
C ASP A 223 24.18 -19.61 -18.48
N ASN A 224 25.25 -18.84 -18.32
CA ASN A 224 25.75 -18.42 -16.99
C ASN A 224 25.04 -17.16 -16.45
N VAL A 225 24.10 -16.59 -17.21
CA VAL A 225 23.33 -15.41 -16.82
C VAL A 225 21.86 -15.79 -16.62
N ARG A 226 21.39 -15.66 -15.37
CA ARG A 226 19.97 -15.78 -15.07
C ARG A 226 19.25 -14.48 -15.41
N CYS A 227 18.50 -14.47 -16.49
CA CYS A 227 17.65 -13.35 -16.92
C CYS A 227 16.19 -13.57 -16.50
N GLY A 228 15.49 -12.49 -16.18
CA GLY A 228 14.05 -12.53 -15.94
C GLY A 228 13.40 -11.17 -16.09
N TYR A 229 12.11 -11.17 -16.45
CA TYR A 229 11.29 -9.98 -16.53
C TYR A 229 10.08 -10.07 -15.60
N VAL A 230 9.50 -8.91 -15.30
CA VAL A 230 8.48 -8.78 -14.26
C VAL A 230 7.22 -8.19 -14.86
N THR A 231 6.09 -8.85 -14.65
CA THR A 231 4.75 -8.31 -14.96
C THR A 231 4.02 -7.96 -13.68
N VAL A 232 3.17 -6.92 -13.74
CA VAL A 232 2.39 -6.46 -12.59
C VAL A 232 0.96 -6.14 -13.01
N LYS A 233 0.01 -6.60 -12.21
CA LYS A 233 -1.42 -6.23 -12.26
C LYS A 233 -1.90 -5.87 -10.87
N ASP A 234 -2.87 -4.97 -10.75
CA ASP A 234 -3.53 -4.66 -9.48
C ASP A 234 -5.02 -4.36 -9.71
N ASN A 235 -5.76 -3.99 -8.66
CA ASN A 235 -7.19 -3.67 -8.76
C ASN A 235 -7.50 -2.47 -9.69
N PHE A 236 -6.51 -1.67 -10.06
CA PHE A 236 -6.66 -0.53 -10.96
C PHE A 236 -6.39 -0.90 -12.42
N GLY A 237 -5.59 -1.93 -12.67
CA GLY A 237 -5.38 -2.49 -14.00
C GLY A 237 -4.04 -3.21 -14.20
N ASP A 238 -3.74 -3.53 -15.47
CA ASP A 238 -2.51 -4.21 -15.89
C ASP A 238 -1.43 -3.20 -16.32
N TYR A 239 -0.23 -3.34 -15.77
CA TYR A 239 0.93 -2.47 -16.03
C TYR A 239 1.85 -3.03 -17.13
N GLY A 240 1.63 -4.27 -17.56
CA GLY A 240 2.43 -5.05 -18.48
C GLY A 240 3.81 -5.40 -17.92
N ILE A 241 4.79 -5.51 -18.80
CA ILE A 241 6.20 -5.68 -18.40
C ILE A 241 6.69 -4.40 -17.74
N VAL A 242 7.02 -4.50 -16.45
CA VAL A 242 7.47 -3.39 -15.61
C VAL A 242 8.89 -3.56 -15.11
N GLY A 243 9.54 -4.71 -15.27
CA GLY A 243 10.90 -4.90 -14.77
C GLY A 243 11.73 -5.89 -15.57
N PHE A 244 13.05 -5.76 -15.45
CA PHE A 244 14.03 -6.67 -16.02
C PHE A 244 15.23 -6.81 -15.09
N PHE A 245 15.74 -8.03 -14.95
CA PHE A 245 16.99 -8.31 -14.28
C PHE A 245 17.83 -9.34 -15.04
N ALA A 246 19.14 -9.23 -14.91
CA ALA A 246 20.11 -10.19 -15.41
C ALA A 246 21.20 -10.39 -14.34
N ILE A 247 21.45 -11.63 -13.94
CA ILE A 247 22.34 -11.98 -12.83
C ILE A 247 23.40 -12.98 -13.29
N ARG A 248 24.67 -12.64 -13.12
CA ARG A 248 25.82 -13.54 -13.35
C ARG A 248 26.57 -13.71 -12.04
N GLU A 249 26.88 -14.94 -11.63
CA GLU A 249 27.66 -15.23 -10.42
C GLU A 249 27.18 -14.45 -9.16
N ASN A 250 25.87 -14.34 -8.98
CA ASN A 250 25.24 -13.58 -7.89
C ASN A 250 25.48 -12.04 -7.93
N HIS A 251 25.82 -11.50 -9.09
CA HIS A 251 25.94 -10.07 -9.38
C HIS A 251 24.90 -9.61 -10.41
N CYS A 252 24.20 -8.51 -10.13
CA CYS A 252 23.27 -7.90 -11.09
C CYS A 252 24.03 -7.16 -12.19
N LEU A 253 23.90 -7.64 -13.43
CA LEU A 253 24.29 -6.91 -14.65
C LEU A 253 23.24 -5.85 -15.02
N HIS A 254 21.97 -6.24 -14.95
CA HIS A 254 20.82 -5.36 -15.11
C HIS A 254 19.87 -5.54 -13.94
N PHE A 255 19.33 -4.42 -13.45
CA PHE A 255 18.25 -4.41 -12.47
C PHE A 255 17.49 -3.09 -12.63
N LEU A 256 16.29 -3.14 -13.22
CA LEU A 256 15.56 -1.94 -13.59
C LEU A 256 14.04 -2.15 -13.61
N PHE A 257 13.31 -1.06 -13.34
CA PHE A 257 11.85 -1.06 -13.23
C PHE A 257 11.20 0.17 -13.85
N SER A 258 10.00 0.01 -14.38
CA SER A 258 9.17 1.09 -14.89
C SER A 258 8.78 2.04 -13.77
N CYS A 259 8.78 3.34 -14.08
CA CYS A 259 8.31 4.38 -13.16
C CYS A 259 6.84 4.24 -12.74
N ARG A 260 6.03 3.48 -13.48
CA ARG A 260 4.60 3.28 -13.16
C ARG A 260 4.34 2.45 -11.90
N THR A 261 5.33 1.68 -11.44
CA THR A 261 5.24 0.91 -10.20
C THR A 261 5.95 1.59 -9.02
N ILE A 262 6.37 2.85 -9.18
CA ILE A 262 7.02 3.61 -8.10
C ILE A 262 6.12 3.65 -6.87
N GLY A 263 6.71 3.33 -5.72
CA GLY A 263 6.03 3.37 -4.42
C GLY A 263 5.17 2.15 -4.11
N GLN A 264 5.05 1.19 -5.04
CA GLN A 264 4.37 -0.09 -4.80
C GLN A 264 5.27 -1.13 -4.13
N GLY A 265 6.58 -0.95 -4.13
CA GLY A 265 7.54 -1.90 -3.57
C GLY A 265 7.89 -3.07 -4.48
N VAL A 266 7.50 -3.03 -5.76
CA VAL A 266 7.78 -4.09 -6.76
C VAL A 266 9.28 -4.36 -6.89
N GLU A 267 10.10 -3.31 -6.95
CA GLU A 267 11.55 -3.43 -7.03
C GLU A 267 12.14 -4.15 -5.81
N GLN A 268 11.60 -3.87 -4.61
CA GLN A 268 12.02 -4.53 -3.38
C GLN A 268 11.55 -5.99 -3.35
N TRP A 269 10.32 -6.25 -3.77
CA TRP A 269 9.79 -7.60 -3.88
C TRP A 269 10.65 -8.47 -4.79
N VAL A 270 10.94 -7.99 -6.01
CA VAL A 270 11.78 -8.73 -6.96
C VAL A 270 13.17 -8.93 -6.41
N TYR A 271 13.79 -7.90 -5.82
CA TYR A 271 15.13 -8.03 -5.24
C TYR A 271 15.21 -9.11 -4.15
N SER A 272 14.20 -9.15 -3.28
CA SER A 272 14.06 -10.17 -2.24
C SER A 272 13.82 -11.57 -2.84
N THR A 273 12.88 -11.69 -3.77
CA THR A 273 12.48 -12.96 -4.41
C THR A 273 13.63 -13.60 -5.21
N ILE A 274 14.46 -12.80 -5.86
CA ILE A 274 15.60 -13.33 -6.64
C ILE A 274 16.84 -13.64 -5.79
N GLY A 275 16.76 -13.52 -4.46
CA GLY A 275 17.82 -13.91 -3.53
C GLY A 275 18.81 -12.79 -3.16
N CYS A 276 18.42 -11.52 -3.34
CA CYS A 276 19.24 -10.35 -3.00
C CYS A 276 20.69 -10.38 -3.56
N PRO A 277 20.86 -10.59 -4.89
CA PRO A 277 22.19 -10.57 -5.52
C PRO A 277 22.93 -9.25 -5.27
N LYS A 278 24.25 -9.27 -5.39
CA LYS A 278 25.08 -8.07 -5.26
C LYS A 278 24.69 -7.06 -6.34
N LEU A 279 24.20 -5.90 -5.91
CA LEU A 279 23.73 -4.82 -6.77
C LEU A 279 24.60 -3.58 -6.58
N TYR A 280 25.30 -3.16 -7.63
CA TYR A 280 26.03 -1.90 -7.66
C TYR A 280 25.15 -0.80 -8.26
N VAL A 281 24.69 0.11 -7.41
CA VAL A 281 23.80 1.20 -7.83
C VAL A 281 24.62 2.35 -8.42
N VAL A 282 24.30 2.75 -9.65
CA VAL A 282 24.96 3.84 -10.39
C VAL A 282 24.07 5.07 -10.44
N GLY A 283 24.58 6.20 -9.94
CA GLY A 283 23.88 7.49 -9.95
C GLY A 283 22.66 7.56 -9.02
N ASP A 284 21.84 8.58 -9.23
CA ASP A 284 20.62 8.78 -8.44
C ASP A 284 19.50 7.85 -8.92
N VAL A 285 18.93 7.10 -7.97
CA VAL A 285 17.72 6.29 -8.10
C VAL A 285 16.68 6.76 -7.10
N VAL A 286 15.40 6.72 -7.49
CA VAL A 286 14.30 7.24 -6.66
C VAL A 286 14.04 6.35 -5.45
N ASN A 287 14.20 5.02 -5.61
CA ASN A 287 14.06 4.04 -4.55
C ASN A 287 15.37 3.24 -4.37
N GLN A 288 15.62 2.78 -3.15
CA GLN A 288 16.69 1.83 -2.84
C GLN A 288 16.07 0.46 -2.53
N VAL A 289 16.76 -0.60 -2.92
CA VAL A 289 16.44 -1.97 -2.50
C VAL A 289 17.40 -2.42 -1.42
N PHE A 290 16.93 -3.28 -0.52
CA PHE A 290 17.69 -3.79 0.61
C PHE A 290 17.56 -5.31 0.68
N SER A 291 18.53 -5.99 1.28
CA SER A 291 18.47 -7.43 1.55
C SER A 291 17.53 -7.72 2.72
N ILE A 292 16.25 -7.45 2.52
CA ILE A 292 15.15 -7.66 3.45
C ILE A 292 14.12 -8.59 2.80
N GLU A 293 13.18 -9.10 3.58
CA GLU A 293 12.08 -9.90 3.06
C GLU A 293 11.18 -9.13 2.09
N ALA A 294 10.55 -9.84 1.17
CA ALA A 294 9.67 -9.26 0.16
C ALA A 294 8.49 -8.53 0.83
N PRO A 295 8.03 -7.39 0.29
CA PRO A 295 6.86 -6.70 0.79
C PRO A 295 5.62 -7.59 0.79
N SER A 296 4.94 -7.64 1.94
CA SER A 296 3.84 -8.57 2.21
C SER A 296 2.50 -8.17 1.58
N TRP A 297 2.41 -6.99 0.96
CA TRP A 297 1.22 -6.53 0.23
C TRP A 297 1.30 -6.86 -1.28
N ILE A 298 2.38 -7.50 -1.73
CA ILE A 298 2.51 -7.98 -3.11
C ILE A 298 2.20 -9.47 -3.14
N ASN A 299 1.11 -9.81 -3.83
CA ASN A 299 0.59 -11.14 -4.02
C ASN A 299 1.21 -11.81 -5.26
N GLN A 300 1.11 -13.14 -5.33
CA GLN A 300 1.49 -13.93 -6.51
C GLN A 300 0.20 -14.37 -7.22
N SER A 301 0.21 -14.50 -8.56
CA SER A 301 -0.92 -15.15 -9.23
C SER A 301 -0.84 -16.65 -8.91
N THR A 302 -1.87 -17.13 -8.23
CA THR A 302 -2.05 -18.55 -7.99
C THR A 302 -2.59 -19.18 -9.28
N ASP A 303 -1.68 -19.56 -10.17
CA ASP A 303 -1.82 -20.68 -11.12
C ASP A 303 -0.72 -21.71 -10.85
N ILE A 304 -0.48 -21.98 -9.56
CA ILE A 304 0.23 -23.19 -9.13
C ILE A 304 -0.73 -23.93 -8.22
N SER A 305 -1.26 -25.01 -8.78
CA SER A 305 -1.99 -26.07 -8.09
C SER A 305 -1.45 -26.31 -6.68
N TYR A 306 -2.37 -26.32 -5.72
CA TYR A 306 -2.15 -26.98 -4.43
C TYR A 306 -1.83 -28.46 -4.67
N SER A 307 -0.54 -28.79 -4.77
CA SER A 307 -0.06 -30.17 -4.70
C SER A 307 1.38 -30.18 -4.14
N PHE A 308 1.43 -30.61 -2.87
CA PHE A 308 2.54 -31.27 -2.18
C PHE A 308 3.99 -30.97 -2.59
N ILE A 309 4.73 -30.41 -1.64
CA ILE A 309 6.05 -30.95 -1.32
C ILE A 309 6.04 -31.33 0.16
N GLU A 310 5.68 -32.59 0.41
CA GLU A 310 6.30 -33.34 1.51
C GLU A 310 7.57 -34.01 0.99
N SER A 311 8.49 -34.21 1.94
CA SER A 311 9.73 -34.99 1.87
C SER A 311 10.97 -34.29 1.31
N SER A 312 11.69 -33.61 2.21
CA SER A 312 13.03 -34.10 2.56
C SER A 312 13.45 -33.71 3.99
N LYS A 313 13.63 -34.76 4.80
CA LYS A 313 14.48 -34.91 6.00
C LYS A 313 14.26 -33.94 7.18
N SER A 314 13.49 -34.44 8.14
CA SER A 314 13.63 -34.26 9.60
C SER A 314 14.15 -32.90 10.11
N ASP A 315 13.22 -31.99 10.39
CA ASP A 315 13.41 -31.02 11.47
C ASP A 315 12.29 -31.22 12.50
N LEU A 316 12.64 -31.88 13.59
CA LEU A 316 11.83 -32.14 14.79
C LEU A 316 11.48 -30.84 15.58
N ASN A 317 11.40 -29.65 14.94
CA ASN A 317 11.39 -28.39 15.69
C ASN A 317 10.68 -27.17 15.08
N THR A 318 9.66 -27.31 14.24
CA THR A 318 8.88 -26.15 13.74
C THR A 318 7.68 -25.85 14.64
N MET A 319 7.87 -24.99 15.63
CA MET A 319 6.80 -24.46 16.49
C MET A 319 5.76 -23.70 15.64
N LYS A 320 4.51 -24.18 15.56
CA LYS A 320 3.43 -23.43 14.90
C LYS A 320 2.93 -22.32 15.81
N VAL A 321 2.92 -21.10 15.27
CA VAL A 321 2.51 -19.89 15.97
C VAL A 321 1.28 -19.30 15.29
N VAL A 322 0.23 -18.99 16.04
CA VAL A 322 -0.94 -18.26 15.52
C VAL A 322 -0.89 -16.83 16.01
N MET A 323 -1.07 -15.88 15.10
CA MET A 323 -1.13 -14.46 15.40
C MET A 323 -2.47 -13.90 14.92
N LYS A 324 -3.28 -13.38 15.86
CA LYS A 324 -4.64 -12.90 15.61
C LYS A 324 -4.85 -11.47 16.11
N GLY A 325 -5.47 -10.62 15.29
CA GLY A 325 -5.71 -9.23 15.63
C GLY A 325 -5.85 -8.28 14.43
N PRO A 326 -5.77 -6.95 14.64
CA PRO A 326 -5.82 -5.97 13.57
C PRO A 326 -4.58 -6.03 12.66
N CYS A 327 -4.59 -5.40 11.49
CA CYS A 327 -3.43 -5.44 10.58
C CYS A 327 -2.12 -4.89 11.20
N ASP A 328 -2.19 -4.00 12.19
CA ASP A 328 -1.02 -3.32 12.76
C ASP A 328 -0.02 -4.28 13.44
N ILE A 329 -0.52 -5.39 13.98
CA ILE A 329 0.32 -6.44 14.59
C ILE A 329 1.17 -7.17 13.55
N LEU A 330 0.87 -7.05 12.25
CA LEU A 330 1.76 -7.52 11.18
C LEU A 330 3.13 -6.84 11.22
N SER A 331 3.22 -5.60 11.71
CA SER A 331 4.50 -4.90 11.86
C SER A 331 5.49 -5.68 12.74
N ILE A 332 4.97 -6.45 13.70
CA ILE A 332 5.76 -7.27 14.62
C ILE A 332 6.39 -8.47 13.88
N THR A 333 5.68 -9.08 12.93
CA THR A 333 6.21 -10.25 12.19
C THR A 333 7.45 -9.91 11.39
N SER A 334 7.60 -8.65 10.96
CA SER A 334 8.81 -8.19 10.25
C SER A 334 10.09 -8.28 11.09
N TYR A 335 9.96 -8.45 12.41
CA TYR A 335 11.05 -8.58 13.37
C TYR A 335 11.18 -9.99 13.97
N LEU A 336 10.24 -10.90 13.66
CA LEU A 336 10.20 -12.28 14.14
C LEU A 336 10.42 -13.25 12.96
N ASP A 337 11.61 -13.86 12.87
CA ASP A 337 11.95 -14.83 11.80
C ASP A 337 11.39 -16.24 12.12
N ILE A 338 10.06 -16.36 12.18
CA ILE A 338 9.37 -17.64 12.40
C ILE A 338 8.78 -18.11 11.07
N LYS A 339 9.34 -19.18 10.50
CA LYS A 339 8.87 -19.78 9.24
C LYS A 339 7.42 -20.32 9.29
N SER A 340 6.86 -20.47 10.49
CA SER A 340 5.57 -21.11 10.78
C SER A 340 4.59 -20.21 11.55
N ILE A 341 4.58 -18.89 11.30
CA ILE A 341 3.50 -18.00 11.76
C ILE A 341 2.29 -18.12 10.83
N ILE A 342 1.17 -18.55 11.40
CA ILE A 342 -0.17 -18.47 10.82
C ILE A 342 -0.76 -17.11 11.20
N ARG A 343 -1.24 -16.35 10.21
CA ARG A 343 -1.74 -14.99 10.38
C ARG A 343 -3.26 -14.98 10.21
N GLU A 344 -3.97 -14.64 11.28
CA GLU A 344 -5.42 -14.42 11.28
C GLU A 344 -5.68 -12.94 11.55
N LEU A 345 -5.37 -12.11 10.57
CA LEU A 345 -5.48 -10.66 10.72
C LEU A 345 -6.72 -10.15 9.99
N THR A 346 -7.08 -8.89 10.27
CA THR A 346 -8.07 -8.16 9.47
C THR A 346 -7.75 -8.26 7.98
N TYR A 347 -8.76 -8.48 7.15
CA TYR A 347 -8.61 -8.66 5.71
C TYR A 347 -9.78 -8.02 4.95
N VAL A 348 -9.68 -7.96 3.62
CA VAL A 348 -10.80 -7.53 2.77
C VAL A 348 -11.45 -8.77 2.18
N GLY A 349 -12.75 -8.93 2.38
CA GLY A 349 -13.51 -10.08 1.90
C GLY A 349 -13.48 -10.16 0.38
N ASN A 350 -13.16 -11.33 -0.16
CA ASN A 350 -13.00 -11.51 -1.61
C ASN A 350 -14.32 -11.33 -2.37
N LYS A 351 -15.44 -11.72 -1.75
CA LYS A 351 -16.79 -11.63 -2.34
C LYS A 351 -17.47 -10.29 -2.05
N THR A 352 -17.27 -9.77 -0.84
CA THR A 352 -17.97 -8.58 -0.36
C THR A 352 -17.21 -7.29 -0.66
N HIS A 353 -15.89 -7.36 -0.84
CA HIS A 353 -14.97 -6.21 -0.91
C HIS A 353 -15.02 -5.29 0.33
N ILE A 354 -15.50 -5.81 1.45
CA ILE A 354 -15.60 -5.11 2.74
C ILE A 354 -14.45 -5.54 3.65
N THR A 355 -14.00 -4.64 4.52
CA THR A 355 -13.04 -4.94 5.58
C THR A 355 -13.67 -5.81 6.65
N ILE A 356 -13.15 -7.03 6.81
CA ILE A 356 -13.57 -8.00 7.82
C ILE A 356 -12.52 -8.00 8.94
N GLU A 357 -12.85 -7.30 10.03
CA GLU A 357 -12.03 -7.27 11.24
C GLU A 357 -12.67 -7.99 12.41
N HIS A 358 -14.00 -8.12 12.41
CA HIS A 358 -14.78 -8.52 13.57
C HIS A 358 -14.53 -9.96 14.00
N HIS A 359 -14.06 -10.84 13.11
CA HIS A 359 -13.57 -12.18 13.45
C HIS A 359 -12.38 -12.18 14.44
N ASN A 360 -11.74 -11.03 14.67
CA ASN A 360 -10.66 -10.85 15.65
C ASN A 360 -11.14 -10.52 17.06
N HIS A 361 -12.44 -10.29 17.26
CA HIS A 361 -13.01 -9.97 18.57
C HIS A 361 -13.38 -11.24 19.35
N SER A 362 -13.17 -11.24 20.66
CA SER A 362 -13.31 -12.44 21.50
C SER A 362 -14.68 -13.08 21.48
N VAL A 363 -15.74 -12.27 21.55
CA VAL A 363 -17.13 -12.72 21.39
C VAL A 363 -17.31 -13.60 20.14
N ASN A 364 -16.60 -13.27 19.06
CA ASN A 364 -16.73 -13.93 17.78
C ASN A 364 -15.82 -15.17 17.69
N TYR A 365 -14.51 -15.06 17.99
CA TYR A 365 -13.57 -16.17 17.82
C TYR A 365 -13.72 -17.30 18.86
N VAL A 366 -14.44 -17.08 19.97
CA VAL A 366 -14.82 -18.17 20.89
C VAL A 366 -16.04 -18.94 20.42
N ARG A 367 -16.75 -18.44 19.40
CA ARG A 367 -18.03 -18.99 18.93
C ARG A 367 -17.94 -19.51 17.50
N PHE A 368 -17.49 -18.68 16.56
CA PHE A 368 -17.48 -18.97 15.12
C PHE A 368 -16.97 -20.37 14.74
N PRO A 369 -15.86 -20.87 15.32
CA PRO A 369 -15.30 -22.17 14.95
C PRO A 369 -16.14 -23.37 15.42
N PHE A 370 -17.13 -23.12 16.27
CA PHE A 370 -18.01 -24.12 16.88
C PHE A 370 -19.46 -23.99 16.41
N LEU A 371 -19.74 -23.09 15.46
CA LEU A 371 -21.04 -22.97 14.83
C LEU A 371 -21.28 -24.14 13.87
N SER A 372 -22.51 -24.67 13.87
CA SER A 372 -22.98 -25.60 12.85
C SER A 372 -23.05 -24.93 11.48
N ASP A 373 -23.02 -25.73 10.40
CA ASP A 373 -23.13 -25.22 9.03
C ASP A 373 -24.39 -24.36 8.83
N ALA A 374 -25.51 -24.75 9.46
CA ALA A 374 -26.75 -23.98 9.42
C ALA A 374 -26.63 -22.61 10.13
N GLU A 375 -25.93 -22.55 11.27
CA GLU A 375 -25.68 -21.28 11.96
C GLU A 375 -24.72 -20.38 11.17
N GLN A 376 -23.70 -20.96 10.52
CA GLN A 376 -22.79 -20.21 9.64
C GLN A 376 -23.55 -19.64 8.44
N GLU A 377 -24.38 -20.43 7.79
CA GLU A 377 -25.20 -20.00 6.65
C GLU A 377 -26.18 -18.87 7.05
N ASN A 378 -26.80 -18.96 8.23
CA ASN A 378 -27.64 -17.89 8.76
C ASN A 378 -26.86 -16.59 8.97
N LEU A 379 -25.60 -16.66 9.43
CA LEU A 379 -24.76 -15.47 9.57
C LEU A 379 -24.27 -14.91 8.23
N LEU A 380 -24.02 -15.77 7.23
CA LEU A 380 -23.60 -15.34 5.89
C LEU A 380 -24.74 -14.67 5.12
N SER A 381 -25.93 -15.27 5.17
CA SER A 381 -27.12 -14.75 4.49
C SER A 381 -27.74 -13.57 5.24
N GLY A 382 -27.70 -13.58 6.56
CA GLY A 382 -28.33 -12.58 7.42
C GLY A 382 -27.54 -11.30 7.63
N PHE A 383 -26.25 -11.24 7.26
CA PHE A 383 -25.40 -10.07 7.50
C PHE A 383 -24.63 -9.68 6.22
N PRO A 384 -24.87 -8.50 5.64
CA PRO A 384 -24.36 -8.11 4.31
C PRO A 384 -22.84 -7.83 4.27
N PHE A 385 -22.14 -8.03 5.39
CA PHE A 385 -20.71 -7.77 5.55
C PHE A 385 -19.89 -9.00 5.96
N ASN A 386 -20.53 -10.17 6.07
CA ASN A 386 -19.86 -11.41 6.44
C ASN A 386 -19.33 -12.17 5.22
N ASP A 387 -18.30 -12.99 5.42
CA ASP A 387 -17.84 -13.96 4.42
C ASP A 387 -17.37 -15.27 5.06
N GLU A 388 -17.14 -16.30 4.25
CA GLU A 388 -16.83 -17.65 4.73
C GLU A 388 -15.50 -17.76 5.50
N ASP A 389 -14.54 -16.89 5.21
CA ASP A 389 -13.20 -16.97 5.80
C ASP A 389 -13.21 -16.54 7.29
N MET A 390 -14.24 -15.81 7.73
CA MET A 390 -14.36 -15.34 9.12
C MET A 390 -14.50 -16.49 10.13
N PHE A 391 -15.00 -17.64 9.70
CA PHE A 391 -15.20 -18.81 10.57
C PHE A 391 -13.95 -19.65 10.76
N LYS A 392 -12.92 -19.45 9.92
CA LYS A 392 -11.69 -20.25 9.95
C LYS A 392 -10.75 -19.74 11.03
N THR A 393 -10.27 -20.64 11.88
CA THR A 393 -9.23 -20.33 12.86
C THR A 393 -8.36 -21.55 13.16
N HIS A 394 -7.09 -21.30 13.43
CA HIS A 394 -6.08 -22.23 13.90
C HIS A 394 -5.83 -22.10 15.41
N LEU A 395 -6.54 -21.20 16.12
CA LEU A 395 -6.39 -21.02 17.57
C LEU A 395 -6.54 -22.33 18.37
N TYR A 396 -7.35 -23.26 17.87
CA TYR A 396 -7.69 -24.51 18.55
C TYR A 396 -6.99 -25.75 17.94
N ASP A 397 -6.06 -25.55 17.01
CA ASP A 397 -5.33 -26.64 16.38
C ASP A 397 -4.40 -27.35 17.37
N LYS A 398 -4.42 -28.69 17.39
CA LYS A 398 -3.61 -29.52 18.30
C LYS A 398 -2.10 -29.38 18.12
N ASN A 399 -1.64 -28.88 16.96
CA ASN A 399 -0.23 -28.70 16.64
C ASN A 399 0.28 -27.26 16.85
N VAL A 400 -0.60 -26.33 17.21
CA VAL A 400 -0.22 -24.96 17.59
C VAL A 400 0.35 -24.97 19.00
N LYS A 401 1.49 -24.28 19.18
CA LYS A 401 2.24 -24.23 20.45
C LYS A 401 2.34 -22.82 21.02
N PHE A 402 2.14 -21.79 20.20
CA PHE A 402 2.16 -20.40 20.66
C PHE A 402 1.04 -19.61 19.98
N ILE A 403 0.28 -18.86 20.77
CA ILE A 403 -0.82 -18.03 20.30
C ILE A 403 -0.54 -16.58 20.72
N ILE A 404 -0.62 -15.65 19.79
CA ILE A 404 -0.48 -14.22 20.03
C ILE A 404 -1.81 -13.55 19.69
N LEU A 405 -2.48 -12.96 20.70
CA LEU A 405 -3.73 -12.22 20.51
C LEU A 405 -3.53 -10.74 20.81
N SER A 406 -4.02 -9.88 19.93
CA SER A 406 -4.19 -8.46 20.22
C SER A 406 -5.49 -8.20 20.96
N THR A 407 -5.43 -7.34 21.99
CA THR A 407 -6.62 -6.91 22.75
C THR A 407 -7.30 -5.66 22.19
N LEU A 408 -6.72 -5.05 21.15
CA LEU A 408 -7.26 -3.81 20.56
C LEU A 408 -8.71 -3.93 20.05
N PRO A 409 -9.13 -5.05 19.40
CA PRO A 409 -10.52 -5.19 18.95
C PRO A 409 -11.53 -5.07 20.09
N GLU A 410 -11.19 -5.56 21.28
CA GLU A 410 -12.08 -5.64 22.45
C GLU A 410 -12.55 -4.26 22.93
N THR A 411 -11.72 -3.23 22.76
CA THR A 411 -12.09 -1.85 23.14
C THR A 411 -12.56 -1.01 21.96
N SER A 412 -12.48 -1.56 20.74
CA SER A 412 -12.78 -0.87 19.49
C SER A 412 -14.18 -1.19 18.98
N LEU A 413 -14.59 -2.45 19.04
CA LEU A 413 -15.84 -2.90 18.42
C LEU A 413 -17.05 -2.86 19.36
N GLY A 414 -18.21 -2.59 18.78
CA GLY A 414 -19.50 -2.70 19.44
C GLY A 414 -19.98 -4.14 19.52
N VAL A 415 -20.62 -4.51 20.64
CA VAL A 415 -21.23 -5.82 20.86
C VAL A 415 -22.75 -5.69 20.81
N TYR A 416 -23.37 -6.60 20.09
CA TYR A 416 -24.81 -6.77 19.98
C TYR A 416 -25.20 -8.11 20.59
N LYS A 417 -26.39 -8.16 21.18
CA LYS A 417 -26.97 -9.38 21.74
C LYS A 417 -28.32 -9.62 21.08
N ASN A 418 -28.52 -10.81 20.53
CA ASN A 418 -29.80 -11.22 19.99
C ASN A 418 -30.80 -11.40 21.15
N LYS A 419 -31.99 -10.79 21.03
CA LYS A 419 -32.97 -10.68 22.12
C LYS A 419 -33.61 -12.02 22.48
N GLU A 420 -33.74 -12.93 21.51
CA GLU A 420 -34.35 -14.24 21.71
C GLU A 420 -33.33 -15.26 22.24
N THR A 421 -32.20 -15.41 21.53
CA THR A 421 -31.23 -16.48 21.81
C THR A 421 -30.19 -16.08 22.87
N GLY A 422 -30.04 -14.78 23.14
CA GLY A 422 -28.95 -14.24 23.94
C GLY A 422 -27.58 -14.30 23.27
N TYR A 423 -27.53 -14.71 21.99
CA TYR A 423 -26.31 -14.79 21.20
C TYR A 423 -25.64 -13.43 21.09
N LYS A 424 -24.31 -13.37 21.20
CA LYS A 424 -23.56 -12.12 21.07
C LYS A 424 -22.74 -12.08 19.77
N PHE A 425 -22.71 -10.91 19.16
CA PHE A 425 -21.99 -10.62 17.92
C PHE A 425 -21.26 -9.28 18.08
N ALA A 426 -19.95 -9.25 17.84
CA ALA A 426 -19.22 -7.99 17.81
C ALA A 426 -19.04 -7.49 16.38
N TRP A 427 -19.29 -6.22 16.09
CA TRP A 427 -19.07 -5.61 14.78
C TRP A 427 -19.11 -4.07 14.84
N GLY A 428 -18.34 -3.42 13.96
CA GLY A 428 -18.35 -1.97 13.78
C GLY A 428 -17.84 -1.18 14.98
N GLU A 429 -17.59 0.11 14.80
CA GLU A 429 -17.12 0.96 15.89
C GLU A 429 -18.13 1.02 17.03
N TRP A 430 -17.66 0.89 18.27
CA TRP A 430 -18.55 0.86 19.43
C TRP A 430 -19.45 2.11 19.54
N ASN A 431 -18.95 3.30 19.19
CA ASN A 431 -19.71 4.55 19.29
C ASN A 431 -20.68 4.79 18.12
N ARG A 432 -20.75 3.85 17.16
CA ARG A 432 -21.69 3.88 16.04
C ARG A 432 -22.51 2.58 16.05
N PRO A 433 -23.51 2.46 16.92
CA PRO A 433 -24.34 1.26 16.97
C PRO A 433 -25.31 1.19 15.78
N LEU A 434 -25.40 0.03 15.14
CA LEU A 434 -26.36 -0.28 14.06
C LEU A 434 -27.82 -0.08 14.50
N THR A 435 -28.09 -0.21 15.81
CA THR A 435 -29.43 -0.06 16.38
C THR A 435 -29.84 1.39 16.62
N ASN A 436 -28.95 2.37 16.39
CA ASN A 436 -29.28 3.78 16.52
C ASN A 436 -29.77 4.35 15.19
N SER A 437 -31.07 4.61 15.11
CA SER A 437 -31.72 5.14 13.91
C SER A 437 -31.20 6.51 13.45
N SER A 438 -30.59 7.31 14.33
CA SER A 438 -29.98 8.58 13.94
C SER A 438 -28.70 8.42 13.12
N LEU A 439 -28.13 7.20 13.07
CA LEU A 439 -26.91 6.88 12.33
C LEU A 439 -27.18 6.07 11.05
N TRP A 440 -28.44 5.71 10.76
CA TRP A 440 -28.74 4.85 9.61
C TRP A 440 -28.37 5.47 8.28
N ASP A 441 -28.50 6.79 8.12
CA ASP A 441 -28.07 7.49 6.90
C ASP A 441 -26.57 7.34 6.61
N PHE A 442 -25.73 7.28 7.66
CA PHE A 442 -24.30 7.01 7.53
C PHE A 442 -24.06 5.61 6.94
N TYR A 443 -24.78 4.59 7.40
CA TYR A 443 -24.62 3.22 6.91
C TYR A 443 -25.16 3.01 5.50
N ILE A 444 -26.21 3.74 5.12
CA ILE A 444 -26.89 3.58 3.83
C ILE A 444 -26.18 4.39 2.74
N ASN A 445 -25.78 5.63 3.04
CA ASN A 445 -25.36 6.59 2.02
C ASN A 445 -23.85 6.87 2.01
N GLU A 446 -23.14 6.73 3.13
CA GLU A 446 -21.68 6.95 3.14
C GLU A 446 -20.93 5.71 2.68
N LYS A 447 -20.16 5.86 1.60
CA LYS A 447 -19.25 4.82 1.12
C LYS A 447 -18.08 4.69 2.08
N SER A 448 -18.07 3.60 2.85
CA SER A 448 -16.98 3.23 3.75
C SER A 448 -16.51 1.82 3.42
N SER A 449 -15.21 1.55 3.62
CA SER A 449 -14.63 0.21 3.46
C SER A 449 -15.19 -0.84 4.44
N TYR A 450 -16.02 -0.42 5.39
CA TYR A 450 -16.67 -1.26 6.40
C TYR A 450 -18.16 -1.46 6.14
N ASN A 451 -18.78 -0.59 5.35
CA ASN A 451 -20.22 -0.64 5.11
C ASN A 451 -20.47 -1.60 3.94
N GLY A 452 -21.17 -2.70 4.22
CA GLY A 452 -21.71 -3.54 3.16
C GLY A 452 -22.91 -2.93 2.47
N ASN A 453 -23.65 -3.74 1.71
CA ASN A 453 -24.93 -3.34 1.13
C ASN A 453 -26.03 -3.31 2.22
N ILE A 454 -25.82 -2.50 3.26
CA ILE A 454 -26.74 -2.32 4.37
C ILE A 454 -27.93 -1.48 3.89
N THR A 455 -29.14 -2.02 4.02
CA THR A 455 -30.37 -1.34 3.65
C THR A 455 -31.12 -0.84 4.87
N LEU A 456 -32.02 0.13 4.67
CA LEU A 456 -32.91 0.61 5.73
C LEU A 456 -33.77 -0.53 6.31
N GLU A 457 -34.24 -1.44 5.45
CA GLU A 457 -35.07 -2.56 5.89
C GLU A 457 -34.26 -3.53 6.76
N TRP A 458 -33.05 -3.86 6.32
CA TRP A 458 -32.15 -4.70 7.10
C TRP A 458 -31.82 -4.08 8.47
N LEU A 459 -31.58 -2.76 8.53
CA LEU A 459 -31.32 -2.06 9.79
C LEU A 459 -32.52 -2.10 10.75
N ARG A 460 -33.74 -2.03 10.22
CA ARG A 460 -34.98 -2.17 11.02
C ARG A 460 -35.11 -3.58 11.57
N GLU A 461 -34.95 -4.60 10.73
CA GLU A 461 -34.98 -6.01 11.13
C GLU A 461 -33.90 -6.30 12.18
N PHE A 462 -32.66 -5.90 11.90
CA PHE A 462 -31.55 -6.05 12.83
C PHE A 462 -31.84 -5.37 14.19
N SER A 463 -32.40 -4.16 14.18
CA SER A 463 -32.74 -3.44 15.42
C SER A 463 -33.92 -4.04 16.19
N ASN A 464 -34.81 -4.75 15.49
CA ASN A 464 -35.89 -5.51 16.12
C ASN A 464 -35.35 -6.75 16.83
N ASP A 465 -34.39 -7.45 16.25
CA ASP A 465 -33.89 -8.74 16.76
C ASP A 465 -32.69 -8.60 17.70
N TRP A 466 -31.94 -7.51 17.60
CA TRP A 466 -30.69 -7.30 18.32
C TRP A 466 -30.74 -6.06 19.21
N GLU A 467 -30.14 -6.16 20.39
CA GLU A 467 -29.88 -5.03 21.29
C GLU A 467 -28.39 -4.72 21.31
N TYR A 468 -28.04 -3.43 21.26
CA TYR A 468 -26.66 -2.98 21.43
C TYR A 468 -26.32 -2.96 22.92
N VAL A 469 -25.25 -3.64 23.32
CA VAL A 469 -24.86 -3.82 24.73
C VAL A 469 -23.58 -3.09 25.10
N GLY A 470 -23.03 -2.27 24.21
CA GLY A 470 -21.79 -1.55 24.44
C GLY A 470 -20.55 -2.29 23.95
N ARG A 471 -19.42 -2.06 24.61
CA ARG A 471 -18.20 -2.85 24.44
C ARG A 471 -18.23 -4.06 25.36
N ILE A 472 -17.40 -5.05 25.06
CA ILE A 472 -17.20 -6.16 26.00
C ILE A 472 -16.70 -5.65 27.34
N THR A 473 -17.27 -6.16 28.43
CA THR A 473 -16.78 -5.84 29.77
C THR A 473 -15.52 -6.63 30.11
N PRO A 474 -14.64 -6.14 31.01
CA PRO A 474 -13.48 -6.91 31.46
C PRO A 474 -13.85 -8.29 32.00
N HIS A 475 -14.96 -8.41 32.73
CA HIS A 475 -15.46 -9.69 33.24
C HIS A 475 -15.82 -10.67 32.12
N GLU A 476 -16.56 -10.23 31.11
CA GLU A 476 -16.92 -11.06 29.95
C GLU A 476 -15.68 -11.45 29.13
N TYR A 477 -14.72 -10.53 28.97
CA TYR A 477 -13.46 -10.86 28.29
C TYR A 477 -12.69 -11.95 29.06
N MET A 478 -12.66 -11.92 30.40
CA MET A 478 -12.04 -12.98 31.19
C MET A 478 -12.73 -14.33 31.01
N GLN A 479 -14.06 -14.35 30.90
CA GLN A 479 -14.81 -15.58 30.58
C GLN A 479 -14.41 -16.12 29.21
N ASN A 480 -14.28 -15.25 28.20
CA ASN A 480 -13.82 -15.63 26.87
C ASN A 480 -12.37 -16.13 26.88
N LEU A 481 -11.47 -15.51 27.64
CA LEU A 481 -10.10 -16.00 27.81
C LEU A 481 -10.06 -17.38 28.48
N SER A 482 -10.85 -17.59 29.53
CA SER A 482 -10.99 -18.92 30.14
C SER A 482 -11.48 -19.96 29.14
N PHE A 483 -12.43 -19.59 28.27
CA PHE A 483 -12.87 -20.47 27.18
C PHE A 483 -11.71 -20.82 26.24
N VAL A 484 -10.94 -19.83 25.78
CA VAL A 484 -9.77 -20.07 24.91
C VAL A 484 -8.77 -21.01 25.57
N LEU A 485 -8.38 -20.76 26.84
CA LEU A 485 -7.45 -21.61 27.58
C LEU A 485 -7.96 -23.06 27.76
N ASN A 486 -9.28 -23.23 27.88
CA ASN A 486 -9.89 -24.54 28.04
C ASN A 486 -9.87 -25.37 26.74
N HIS A 487 -9.97 -24.71 25.58
CA HIS A 487 -10.10 -25.36 24.26
C HIS A 487 -8.79 -25.38 23.45
N MET A 488 -7.84 -24.49 23.70
CA MET A 488 -6.54 -24.50 23.03
C MET A 488 -5.72 -25.75 23.43
N ASN A 489 -4.69 -26.04 22.63
CA ASN A 489 -3.71 -27.07 22.97
C ASN A 489 -3.16 -26.85 24.39
N LYS A 490 -3.22 -27.89 25.26
CA LYS A 490 -2.78 -27.81 26.66
C LYS A 490 -1.29 -27.49 26.82
N GLU A 491 -0.49 -27.81 25.81
CA GLU A 491 0.93 -27.48 25.78
C GLU A 491 1.22 -26.09 25.22
N ALA A 492 0.23 -25.42 24.61
CA ALA A 492 0.44 -24.11 24.04
C ALA A 492 0.54 -23.01 25.10
N ARG A 493 1.14 -21.89 24.70
CA ARG A 493 1.19 -20.66 25.48
C ARG A 493 0.41 -19.56 24.78
N LEU A 494 -0.30 -18.77 25.58
CA LEU A 494 -1.07 -17.62 25.12
C LEU A 494 -0.30 -16.34 25.46
N CYS A 495 -0.05 -15.49 24.48
CA CYS A 495 0.58 -14.19 24.63
C CYS A 495 -0.43 -13.11 24.24
N LEU A 496 -0.75 -12.21 25.17
CA LEU A 496 -1.67 -11.10 24.96
C LEU A 496 -0.90 -9.80 24.75
N ILE A 497 -1.13 -9.13 23.63
CA ILE A 497 -0.62 -7.78 23.37
C ILE A 497 -1.66 -6.78 23.87
N LEU A 498 -1.31 -6.05 24.91
CA LEU A 498 -2.20 -5.13 25.61
C LEU A 498 -2.26 -3.76 24.92
N GLY A 499 -3.43 -3.12 24.93
CA GLY A 499 -3.60 -1.77 24.38
C GLY A 499 -2.84 -0.71 25.18
N SER A 500 -2.52 0.43 24.55
CA SER A 500 -1.84 1.56 25.21
C SER A 500 -2.75 2.21 26.26
N GLU A 501 -2.27 2.31 27.50
CA GLU A 501 -2.88 3.10 28.57
C GLU A 501 -2.48 4.58 28.53
N THR A 502 -1.57 4.94 27.62
CA THR A 502 -1.25 6.33 27.31
C THR A 502 -2.17 6.82 26.19
N GLY A 503 -2.85 7.94 26.41
CA GLY A 503 -3.67 8.59 25.39
C GLY A 503 -2.83 9.25 24.30
N PHE A 504 -3.41 9.34 23.10
CA PHE A 504 -2.85 10.11 21.99
C PHE A 504 -3.62 11.43 21.84
N ASP A 505 -2.93 12.55 21.96
CA ASP A 505 -3.53 13.89 21.94
C ASP A 505 -3.99 14.29 20.53
N GLY A 506 -3.41 13.68 19.50
CA GLY A 506 -3.74 13.94 18.09
C GLY A 506 -4.91 13.10 17.55
N ASN A 507 -5.66 12.40 18.41
CA ASN A 507 -6.84 11.64 17.98
C ASN A 507 -7.91 12.60 17.44
N THR A 508 -8.32 12.42 16.19
CA THR A 508 -9.37 13.21 15.54
C THR A 508 -10.69 12.46 15.38
N GLN A 509 -10.70 11.14 15.61
CA GLN A 509 -11.91 10.32 15.52
C GLN A 509 -12.52 10.10 16.89
N ASP A 510 -13.83 10.33 16.98
CA ASP A 510 -14.60 10.20 18.23
C ASP A 510 -14.44 8.82 18.87
N SER A 511 -14.30 7.77 18.06
CA SER A 511 -14.18 6.41 18.55
C SER A 511 -12.91 6.21 19.39
N TYR A 512 -11.83 6.95 19.11
CA TYR A 512 -10.54 6.86 19.82
C TYR A 512 -10.45 7.75 21.07
N ILE A 513 -11.40 8.67 21.27
CA ILE A 513 -11.41 9.56 22.44
C ILE A 513 -11.43 8.70 23.70
N ASP A 514 -10.55 9.03 24.65
CA ASP A 514 -10.44 8.35 25.95
C ASP A 514 -10.18 6.84 25.90
N ARG A 515 -9.89 6.25 24.74
CA ARG A 515 -9.71 4.79 24.57
C ARG A 515 -8.60 4.21 25.45
N HIS A 516 -7.61 5.02 25.83
CA HIS A 516 -6.57 4.64 26.80
C HIS A 516 -7.11 4.30 28.19
N LYS A 517 -8.22 4.92 28.62
CA LYS A 517 -8.90 4.61 29.89
C LYS A 517 -9.59 3.25 29.83
N ASP A 518 -10.13 2.90 28.68
CA ASP A 518 -10.77 1.60 28.44
C ASP A 518 -9.72 0.48 28.33
N HIS A 519 -8.62 0.74 27.62
CA HIS A 519 -7.45 -0.14 27.65
C HIS A 519 -6.99 -0.37 29.09
N LYS A 520 -6.85 0.68 29.89
CA LYS A 520 -6.42 0.57 31.29
C LYS A 520 -7.34 -0.34 32.11
N LYS A 521 -8.67 -0.13 32.04
CA LYS A 521 -9.65 -1.00 32.73
C LYS A 521 -9.54 -2.46 32.30
N LEU A 522 -9.40 -2.72 31.00
CA LEU A 522 -9.30 -4.09 30.47
C LEU A 522 -7.96 -4.74 30.86
N ASN A 523 -6.86 -4.00 30.72
CA ASN A 523 -5.51 -4.44 31.05
C ASN A 523 -5.35 -4.77 32.53
N GLU A 524 -5.95 -4.00 33.44
CA GLU A 524 -5.97 -4.30 34.87
C GLU A 524 -6.57 -5.70 35.15
N ALA A 525 -7.73 -6.01 34.57
CA ALA A 525 -8.33 -7.33 34.69
C ALA A 525 -7.48 -8.44 34.04
N ILE A 526 -6.89 -8.18 32.87
CA ILE A 526 -6.01 -9.15 32.20
C ILE A 526 -4.77 -9.46 33.04
N ARG A 527 -4.17 -8.46 33.69
CA ARG A 527 -3.01 -8.66 34.59
C ARG A 527 -3.36 -9.55 35.77
N GLU A 528 -4.49 -9.30 36.43
CA GLU A 528 -4.98 -10.14 37.52
C GLU A 528 -5.26 -11.57 37.08
N PHE A 529 -5.79 -11.73 35.86
CA PHE A 529 -6.06 -13.04 35.28
C PHE A 529 -4.76 -13.80 34.94
N ALA A 530 -3.79 -13.14 34.31
CA ALA A 530 -2.52 -13.75 33.94
C ALA A 530 -1.71 -14.20 35.17
N GLN A 531 -1.79 -13.48 36.29
CA GLN A 531 -1.17 -13.91 37.56
C GLN A 531 -1.67 -15.28 38.04
N LYS A 532 -2.90 -15.64 37.69
CA LYS A 532 -3.52 -16.93 38.06
C LYS A 532 -3.27 -18.04 37.03
N HIS A 533 -2.71 -17.71 35.87
CA HIS A 533 -2.57 -18.64 34.73
C HIS A 533 -1.14 -18.60 34.17
N ARG A 534 -0.30 -19.57 34.58
CA ARG A 534 1.12 -19.64 34.19
C ARG A 534 1.36 -19.71 32.68
N ASN A 535 0.39 -20.21 31.91
CA ASN A 535 0.46 -20.33 30.45
C ASN A 535 0.03 -19.05 29.70
N VAL A 536 -0.28 -17.97 30.42
CA VAL A 536 -0.63 -16.66 29.86
C VAL A 536 0.52 -15.68 30.08
N HIS A 537 1.00 -15.09 28.99
CA HIS A 537 2.05 -14.09 28.97
C HIS A 537 1.50 -12.77 28.44
N LEU A 538 2.09 -11.66 28.89
CA LEU A 538 1.64 -10.32 28.56
C LEU A 538 2.75 -9.54 27.87
N VAL A 539 2.38 -8.80 26.83
CA VAL A 539 3.21 -7.75 26.25
C VAL A 539 2.53 -6.41 26.46
N GLU A 540 3.16 -5.60 27.29
CA GLU A 540 2.67 -4.32 27.79
C GLU A 540 3.05 -3.19 26.84
N LEU A 541 2.19 -2.85 25.90
CA LEU A 541 2.51 -1.84 24.88
C LEU A 541 2.81 -0.47 25.51
N THR A 542 2.11 -0.12 26.58
CA THR A 542 2.33 1.10 27.38
C THR A 542 3.80 1.26 27.82
N ASN A 543 4.53 0.16 28.04
CA ASN A 543 5.93 0.24 28.46
C ASN A 543 6.84 0.86 27.39
N TYR A 544 6.43 0.89 26.13
CA TYR A 544 7.22 1.39 25.01
C TYR A 544 6.81 2.79 24.56
N VAL A 545 5.60 3.22 24.90
CA VAL A 545 5.08 4.57 24.63
C VAL A 545 5.63 5.52 25.68
N LYS A 546 6.55 6.40 25.29
CA LYS A 546 7.22 7.33 26.22
C LYS A 546 6.82 8.79 25.97
N SER A 547 6.25 9.09 24.82
CA SER A 547 5.82 10.43 24.43
C SER A 547 4.77 10.39 23.32
N GLN A 548 4.08 11.50 23.10
CA GLN A 548 3.15 11.68 21.97
C GLN A 548 3.79 11.39 20.61
N SER A 549 5.11 11.58 20.47
CA SER A 549 5.84 11.30 19.22
C SER A 549 5.97 9.81 18.88
N ASP A 550 5.60 8.93 19.79
CA ASP A 550 5.62 7.48 19.60
C ASP A 550 4.38 6.94 18.92
N PHE A 551 3.33 7.75 18.84
CA PHE A 551 2.17 7.52 18.00
C PHE A 551 2.44 8.03 16.57
N ILE A 552 1.68 7.52 15.60
CA ILE A 552 1.74 7.96 14.20
C ILE A 552 0.57 8.88 13.88
N ASN A 553 -0.65 8.38 14.02
CA ASN A 553 -1.88 9.08 13.63
C ASN A 553 -3.09 8.77 14.54
N ASN A 554 -3.06 7.68 15.31
CA ASN A 554 -4.08 7.35 16.31
C ASN A 554 -3.45 6.56 17.47
N ILE A 555 -4.26 6.27 18.50
CA ILE A 555 -3.84 5.52 19.69
C ILE A 555 -3.40 4.07 19.43
N ASN A 556 -3.77 3.47 18.30
CA ASN A 556 -3.43 2.08 17.95
C ASN A 556 -2.17 1.97 17.08
N HIS A 557 -1.68 3.09 16.51
CA HIS A 557 -0.57 3.08 15.57
C HIS A 557 0.69 3.71 16.15
N PHE A 558 1.77 2.93 16.16
CA PHE A 558 3.02 3.31 16.83
C PHE A 558 4.21 3.40 15.87
N GLN A 559 5.21 4.19 16.26
CA GLN A 559 6.51 4.21 15.60
C GLN A 559 7.13 2.80 15.59
N ARG A 560 7.83 2.44 14.51
CA ARG A 560 8.48 1.12 14.31
C ARG A 560 9.29 0.62 15.51
N ARG A 561 9.92 1.53 16.26
CA ARG A 561 10.66 1.19 17.49
C ARG A 561 9.80 0.45 18.52
N VAL A 562 8.51 0.77 18.62
CA VAL A 562 7.57 0.18 19.57
C VAL A 562 7.27 -1.26 19.15
N TYR A 563 6.97 -1.48 17.86
CA TYR A 563 6.77 -2.82 17.31
C TYR A 563 8.02 -3.70 17.42
N TYR A 564 9.21 -3.13 17.28
CA TYR A 564 10.45 -3.86 17.54
C TYR A 564 10.57 -4.28 19.00
N GLN A 565 10.29 -3.40 19.96
CA GLN A 565 10.34 -3.73 21.39
C GLN A 565 9.31 -4.81 21.76
N ILE A 566 8.12 -4.75 21.17
CA ILE A 566 7.10 -5.81 21.28
C ILE A 566 7.64 -7.15 20.77
N ALA A 567 8.28 -7.17 19.59
CA ALA A 567 8.88 -8.38 19.04
C ALA A 567 9.98 -8.95 19.95
N GLN A 568 10.79 -8.09 20.58
CA GLN A 568 11.82 -8.54 21.54
C GLN A 568 11.20 -9.21 22.77
N ASP A 569 10.12 -8.65 23.32
CA ASP A 569 9.48 -9.26 24.48
C ASP A 569 8.75 -10.57 24.13
N ILE A 570 8.17 -10.67 22.93
CA ILE A 570 7.66 -11.95 22.40
C ILE A 570 8.78 -12.99 22.30
N ASN A 571 9.95 -12.61 21.78
CA ASN A 571 11.09 -13.53 21.70
C ASN A 571 11.61 -13.97 23.06
N LYS A 572 11.65 -13.08 24.05
CA LYS A 572 12.00 -13.46 25.43
C LYS A 572 11.01 -14.46 26.01
N ILE A 573 9.71 -14.27 25.74
CA ILE A 573 8.68 -15.23 26.17
C ILE A 573 8.90 -16.58 25.51
N ILE A 574 9.14 -16.61 24.19
CA ILE A 574 9.37 -17.85 23.45
C ILE A 574 10.65 -18.56 23.94
N GLU A 575 11.72 -17.80 24.17
CA GLU A 575 12.96 -18.36 24.73
C GLU A 575 12.74 -18.94 26.13
N ALA A 576 12.01 -18.24 26.99
CA ALA A 576 11.73 -18.70 28.36
C ALA A 576 10.87 -19.97 28.39
N GLU A 577 9.90 -20.10 27.48
CA GLU A 577 8.95 -21.22 27.48
C GLU A 577 9.41 -22.44 26.65
N PHE A 578 10.17 -22.22 25.59
CA PHE A 578 10.56 -23.29 24.64
C PHE A 578 12.08 -23.50 24.53
N GLY A 579 12.90 -22.69 25.21
CA GLY A 579 14.35 -22.90 25.29
C GLY A 579 15.13 -22.53 24.03
N PHE A 580 14.52 -21.83 23.08
CA PHE A 580 15.21 -21.33 21.87
C PHE A 580 14.83 -19.89 21.56
N LYS A 581 15.78 -19.14 21.00
CA LYS A 581 15.52 -17.81 20.43
C LYS A 581 15.12 -17.92 18.97
N ILE A 582 14.11 -17.16 18.59
CA ILE A 582 13.88 -16.84 17.19
C ILE A 582 14.85 -15.73 16.79
N LYS A 583 15.34 -15.77 15.55
CA LYS A 583 16.32 -14.80 15.05
C LYS A 583 15.71 -13.39 15.03
N GLU A 584 16.27 -12.49 15.83
CA GLU A 584 15.94 -11.05 15.83
C GLU A 584 16.66 -10.33 14.68
N ARG A 585 15.98 -9.41 13.98
CA ARG A 585 16.68 -8.43 13.12
C ARG A 585 17.45 -7.42 14.01
N SER A 586 18.66 -7.03 13.61
CA SER A 586 19.60 -6.33 14.52
C SER A 586 19.14 -4.92 14.95
N LYS A 587 19.50 -4.51 16.18
CA LYS A 587 19.26 -3.14 16.72
C LYS A 587 19.80 -2.03 15.82
N VAL A 588 20.76 -2.35 14.95
CA VAL A 588 21.36 -1.38 14.03
C VAL A 588 20.38 -0.94 12.95
N PHE A 589 19.41 -1.79 12.58
CA PHE A 589 18.31 -1.46 11.67
C PHE A 589 17.46 -0.29 12.20
N LEU A 590 17.15 -0.26 13.50
CA LEU A 590 16.40 0.83 14.12
C LEU A 590 17.18 2.14 14.24
N LEU A 591 18.49 2.06 14.52
CA LEU A 591 19.38 3.22 14.59
C LEU A 591 19.53 3.89 13.22
N ILE A 592 19.68 3.08 12.17
CA ILE A 592 19.68 3.54 10.78
C ILE A 592 18.34 4.22 10.49
N ASP A 593 17.20 3.62 10.82
CA ASP A 593 15.90 4.19 10.48
C ASP A 593 15.60 5.51 11.22
N ARG A 594 15.89 5.59 12.54
CA ARG A 594 15.77 6.85 13.32
C ARG A 594 16.65 7.96 12.77
N PHE A 595 17.88 7.64 12.40
CA PHE A 595 18.81 8.60 11.81
C PHE A 595 18.33 9.03 10.40
N SER A 596 17.70 8.13 9.66
CA SER A 596 17.04 8.42 8.38
C SER A 596 15.84 9.36 8.55
N PHE A 597 15.00 9.14 9.57
CA PHE A 597 13.84 9.97 9.86
C PHE A 597 14.24 11.38 10.33
N PHE A 598 15.26 11.48 11.20
CA PHE A 598 15.84 12.75 11.61
C PHE A 598 16.43 13.53 10.42
N LEU A 599 17.13 12.84 9.51
CA LEU A 599 17.60 13.42 8.25
C LEU A 599 16.46 13.89 7.34
N ARG A 600 15.31 13.19 7.31
CA ARG A 600 14.14 13.58 6.50
C ARG A 600 13.42 14.81 7.04
N LYS A 601 13.46 15.05 8.36
CA LYS A 601 12.90 16.26 9.00
C LYS A 601 13.82 17.49 8.86
N LEU A 602 15.10 17.31 8.58
CA LEU A 602 16.03 18.40 8.30
C LEU A 602 15.85 18.92 6.87
N THR A 603 15.63 20.23 6.72
CA THR A 603 15.68 20.90 5.41
C THR A 603 17.05 20.66 4.77
N LYS A 604 17.09 20.31 3.48
CA LYS A 604 18.34 19.99 2.75
C LYS A 604 19.38 21.11 2.76
N ASN A 605 18.97 22.35 3.05
CA ASN A 605 19.82 23.54 3.18
C ASN A 605 20.38 23.74 4.60
N SER A 606 20.02 22.90 5.58
CA SER A 606 20.56 22.98 6.94
C SER A 606 22.05 22.65 6.92
N PHE A 607 22.85 23.49 7.60
CA PHE A 607 24.30 23.29 7.79
C PHE A 607 24.64 21.91 8.38
N LEU A 608 23.72 21.34 9.16
CA LEU A 608 23.88 20.02 9.79
C LEU A 608 23.54 18.84 8.86
N TYR A 609 22.82 19.05 7.75
CA TYR A 609 22.29 17.96 6.91
C TYR A 609 23.40 17.14 6.22
N LYS A 610 24.34 17.80 5.53
CA LYS A 610 25.46 17.14 4.85
C LYS A 610 26.37 16.32 5.79
N PRO A 611 26.85 16.87 6.93
CA PRO A 611 27.69 16.10 7.85
C PRO A 611 26.93 14.93 8.50
N LEU A 612 25.69 15.14 8.93
CA LEU A 612 24.87 14.04 9.48
C LEU A 612 24.61 12.95 8.42
N ARG A 613 24.31 13.31 7.16
CA ARG A 613 24.12 12.34 6.07
C ARG A 613 25.37 11.49 5.80
N LYS A 614 26.57 12.04 5.99
CA LYS A 614 27.83 11.31 5.88
C LYS A 614 28.03 10.32 7.04
N VAL A 615 27.72 10.74 8.27
CA VAL A 615 27.71 9.88 9.46
C VAL A 615 26.69 8.74 9.33
N TYR A 616 25.49 9.02 8.82
CA TYR A 616 24.48 8.01 8.48
C TYR A 616 25.01 6.94 7.54
N GLY A 617 25.70 7.35 6.47
CA GLY A 617 26.29 6.44 5.51
C GLY A 617 27.38 5.54 6.12
N LEU A 618 28.14 6.05 7.09
CA LEU A 618 29.19 5.29 7.78
C LEU A 618 28.62 4.31 8.82
N ILE A 619 27.66 4.73 9.65
CA ILE A 619 26.95 3.85 10.61
C ILE A 619 26.25 2.72 9.85
N ARG A 620 25.60 3.06 8.73
CA ARG A 620 24.95 2.08 7.86
C ARG A 620 25.95 1.08 7.29
N LYS A 621 27.13 1.50 6.83
CA LYS A 621 28.17 0.57 6.34
C LYS A 621 28.70 -0.36 7.44
N GLY A 622 28.94 0.14 8.65
CA GLY A 622 29.43 -0.66 9.78
C GLY A 622 28.44 -1.69 10.33
N ALA A 623 27.14 -1.43 10.18
CA ALA A 623 26.06 -2.34 10.55
C ALA A 623 26.04 -3.65 9.75
N PHE A 624 26.41 -3.57 8.47
CA PHE A 624 26.36 -4.67 7.52
C PHE A 624 27.68 -5.46 7.46
N THR A 625 28.73 -5.01 8.16
CA THR A 625 30.03 -5.71 8.24
C THR A 625 30.20 -6.55 9.51
N ALA A 626 29.28 -6.47 10.48
CA ALA A 626 29.34 -7.23 11.74
C ALA A 626 28.31 -8.39 11.80
N HIS A 627 27.82 -8.84 10.65
CA HIS A 627 26.87 -9.96 10.51
C HIS A 627 27.51 -11.14 9.79
#